data_AF-A0A0A3YIZ9-F1
#
_entry.id   AF-A0A0A3YIZ9-F1
#
_cell.length_a   1.000
_cell.length_b   1.000
_cell.length_c   1.000
_cell.angle_alpha   90.00
_cell.angle_beta   90.00
_cell.angle_gamma   90.00
#
_symmetry.space_group_name_H-M   'P 1'
#
loop_
_entity.id
_entity.type
_entity.pdbx_description
1 polymer ?
#
loop_
_entity_poly.entity_id
_entity_poly.type
_entity_poly.pdbx_seq_one_letter_code
_entity_poly.pdbx_strand_id
1 'polypeptide(L)'
;MTSEIMRLAYKLIAGTRKNLAEQAKVSIRTIDNWKSGDRTVRLEELFHLLDGPEGVAFFQAFWDQVPESTRERWIKGEILRRRLAERALERDREDREIEQLRMELSGR
;
A
#
# COMPACT_ATOMS: atom_id res chain seq x y z
N MET A 1 13.43 5.84 10.62
CA MET A 1 12.26 5.28 9.91
C MET A 1 11.02 5.20 10.79
N THR A 2 10.87 4.26 11.74
CA THR A 2 9.65 4.17 12.59
C THR A 2 9.36 5.46 13.37
N SER A 3 10.38 6.06 13.99
CA SER A 3 10.26 7.31 14.75
C SER A 3 9.85 8.53 13.91
N GLU A 4 10.29 8.63 12.66
CA GLU A 4 9.93 9.72 11.74
C GLU A 4 8.51 9.57 11.20
N ILE A 5 8.10 8.34 10.86
CA ILE A 5 6.72 8.02 10.47
C ILE A 5 5.77 8.37 11.62
N MET A 6 6.14 8.03 12.85
CA MET A 6 5.39 8.37 14.05
C MET A 6 5.35 9.87 14.33
N ARG A 7 6.42 10.61 14.04
CA ARG A 7 6.45 12.07 14.16
C ARG A 7 5.50 12.73 13.14
N LEU A 8 5.45 12.24 11.91
CA LEU A 8 4.54 12.72 10.88
C LEU A 8 3.09 12.37 11.19
N ALA A 9 2.81 11.13 11.59
CA ALA A 9 1.51 10.68 12.08
C ALA A 9 0.96 11.61 13.17
N TYR A 10 1.82 11.95 14.14
CA TYR A 10 1.48 12.81 15.26
C TYR A 10 1.18 14.26 14.83
N LYS A 11 1.83 14.74 13.76
CA LYS A 11 1.63 16.08 13.21
C LYS A 11 0.36 16.18 12.36
N LEU A 12 0.00 15.10 11.66
CA LEU A 12 -1.14 15.06 10.75
C LEU A 12 -2.48 14.82 11.45
N ILE A 13 -2.51 13.98 12.50
CA ILE A 13 -3.75 13.58 13.20
C ILE A 13 -4.17 14.61 14.27
N ALA A 14 -3.75 15.88 14.12
CA ALA A 14 -4.24 17.01 14.91
C ALA A 14 -4.40 16.76 16.44
N GLY A 15 -3.40 16.16 17.07
CA GLY A 15 -3.20 16.33 18.51
C GLY A 15 -3.51 15.12 19.39
N THR A 16 -2.48 14.79 20.17
CA THR A 16 -2.44 13.84 21.28
C THR A 16 -2.21 12.36 20.92
N ARG A 17 -1.44 11.71 21.79
CA ARG A 17 -1.15 10.26 21.73
C ARG A 17 -2.42 9.40 21.82
N LYS A 18 -3.51 9.96 22.38
CA LYS A 18 -4.77 9.26 22.60
C LYS A 18 -5.48 8.98 21.28
N ASN A 19 -5.63 10.00 20.43
CA ASN A 19 -6.29 9.85 19.12
C ASN A 19 -5.52 8.87 18.23
N LEU A 20 -4.18 8.96 18.25
CA LEU A 20 -3.33 8.04 17.50
C LEU A 20 -3.46 6.60 17.98
N ALA A 21 -3.55 6.39 19.30
CA ALA A 21 -3.76 5.07 19.89
C ALA A 21 -5.14 4.49 19.53
N GLU A 22 -6.18 5.32 19.59
CA GLU A 22 -7.55 4.94 19.26
C GLU A 22 -7.70 4.55 17.79
N GLN A 23 -7.17 5.37 16.88
CA GLN A 23 -7.22 5.11 15.44
C GLN A 23 -6.38 3.88 15.05
N ALA A 24 -5.21 3.67 15.67
CA ALA A 24 -4.40 2.47 15.46
C ALA A 24 -4.95 1.22 16.19
N LYS A 25 -5.99 1.37 17.02
CA LYS A 25 -6.55 0.32 17.88
C LYS A 25 -5.52 -0.31 18.83
N VAL A 26 -4.67 0.52 19.41
CA VAL A 26 -3.61 0.10 20.35
C VAL A 26 -3.67 0.89 21.66
N SER A 27 -2.88 0.48 22.64
CA SER A 27 -2.72 1.24 23.88
C SER A 27 -1.82 2.47 23.68
N ILE A 28 -2.00 3.51 24.52
CA ILE A 28 -1.12 4.69 24.51
C ILE A 28 0.35 4.29 24.75
N ARG A 29 0.61 3.29 25.59
CA ARG A 29 1.96 2.75 25.82
C ARG A 29 2.60 2.22 24.54
N THR A 30 1.81 1.62 23.65
CA THR A 30 2.31 1.16 22.34
C THR A 30 2.81 2.33 21.50
N ILE A 31 2.08 3.45 21.51
CA ILE A 31 2.49 4.67 20.80
C ILE A 31 3.82 5.21 21.34
N ASP A 32 4.00 5.20 22.67
CA ASP A 32 5.25 5.63 23.28
C ASP A 32 6.41 4.70 22.90
N ASN A 33 6.21 3.38 22.90
CA ASN A 33 7.21 2.40 22.46
C ASN A 33 7.58 2.54 20.97
N TRP A 34 6.64 2.96 20.11
CA TRP A 34 6.95 3.25 18.71
C TRP A 34 7.79 4.51 18.55
N LYS A 35 7.58 5.51 19.41
CA LYS A 35 8.38 6.75 19.42
C LYS A 35 9.81 6.52 19.92
N SER A 36 9.97 5.71 20.97
CA SER A 36 11.31 5.34 21.49
C SER A 36 12.07 4.39 20.57
N GLY A 37 11.36 3.70 19.66
CA GLY A 37 11.94 2.71 18.77
C GLY A 37 12.06 1.31 19.39
N ASP A 38 11.58 1.12 20.62
CA ASP A 38 11.57 -0.17 21.33
C ASP A 38 10.65 -1.20 20.64
N ARG A 39 9.73 -0.73 19.80
CA ARG A 39 8.79 -1.58 19.07
C ARG A 39 8.55 -1.06 17.65
N THR A 40 8.51 -1.98 16.69
CA THR A 40 8.10 -1.69 15.31
C THR A 40 6.58 -1.64 15.18
N VAL A 41 6.08 -0.78 14.29
CA VAL A 41 4.66 -0.74 13.89
C VAL A 41 4.36 -1.97 13.04
N ARG A 42 3.33 -2.75 13.42
CA ARG A 42 2.88 -3.90 12.61
C ARG A 42 2.01 -3.43 11.45
N LEU A 43 1.93 -4.22 10.38
CA LEU A 43 1.14 -3.89 9.19
C LEU A 43 -0.34 -3.68 9.51
N GLU A 44 -0.94 -4.48 10.39
CA GLU A 44 -2.33 -4.32 10.83
C GLU A 44 -2.58 -2.95 11.49
N GLU A 45 -1.66 -2.52 12.35
CA GLU A 45 -1.73 -1.24 13.06
C GLU A 45 -1.55 -0.07 12.09
N LEU A 46 -0.69 -0.24 11.09
CA LEU A 46 -0.54 0.71 9.98
C LEU A 46 -1.83 0.80 9.15
N PHE A 47 -2.48 -0.32 8.83
CA PHE A 47 -3.73 -0.30 8.06
C PHE A 47 -4.87 0.37 8.82
N HIS A 48 -4.98 0.17 10.14
CA HIS A 48 -5.96 0.90 10.94
C HIS A 48 -5.74 2.42 10.90
N LEU A 49 -4.49 2.88 10.89
CA LEU A 49 -4.18 4.30 10.71
C LEU A 49 -4.60 4.82 9.32
N LEU A 50 -4.44 4.00 8.28
CA LEU A 50 -4.81 4.33 6.90
C LEU A 50 -6.32 4.27 6.62
N ASP A 51 -7.08 3.53 7.43
CA ASP A 51 -8.53 3.37 7.28
C ASP A 51 -9.32 4.54 7.91
N GLY A 52 -8.67 5.38 8.70
CA GLY A 52 -9.30 6.55 9.30
C GLY A 52 -9.47 7.72 8.32
N PRO A 53 -10.21 8.78 8.73
CA PRO A 53 -10.49 9.94 7.88
C PRO A 53 -9.23 10.67 7.39
N GLU A 54 -8.16 10.62 8.18
CA GLU A 54 -6.85 11.21 7.85
C GLU A 54 -5.90 10.24 7.13
N GLY A 55 -6.37 9.03 6.77
CA GLY A 55 -5.53 7.95 6.25
C GLY A 55 -4.80 8.31 4.95
N VAL A 56 -5.44 9.07 4.06
CA VAL A 56 -4.80 9.57 2.83
C VAL A 56 -3.66 10.53 3.14
N ALA A 57 -3.90 11.50 4.04
CA ALA A 57 -2.87 12.47 4.44
C ALA A 57 -1.70 11.78 5.17
N PHE A 58 -2.00 10.78 6.01
CA PHE A 58 -0.99 9.93 6.62
C PHE A 58 -0.15 9.18 5.58
N PHE A 59 -0.80 8.53 4.60
CA PHE A 59 -0.10 7.80 3.55
C PHE A 59 0.80 8.72 2.73
N GLN A 60 0.30 9.89 2.32
CA GLN A 60 1.08 10.86 1.57
C GLN A 60 2.34 11.28 2.32
N ALA A 61 2.21 11.61 3.61
CA ALA A 61 3.35 11.99 4.42
C ALA A 61 4.35 10.85 4.64
N PHE A 62 3.86 9.62 4.83
CA PHE A 62 4.69 8.42 4.86
C PHE A 62 5.45 8.26 3.54
N TRP A 63 4.72 8.36 2.41
CA TRP A 63 5.27 8.23 1.08
C TRP A 63 6.32 9.29 0.79
N ASP A 64 6.14 10.52 1.27
CA ASP A 64 7.11 11.60 1.15
C ASP A 64 8.42 11.38 1.94
N GLN A 65 8.43 10.48 2.91
CA GLN A 65 9.67 10.05 3.56
C GLN A 65 10.43 8.98 2.79
N VAL A 66 9.77 8.29 1.86
CA VAL A 66 10.43 7.27 1.05
C VAL A 66 11.35 7.98 0.06
N PRO A 67 12.65 7.62 -0.03
CA PRO A 67 13.57 8.23 -0.98
C PRO A 67 13.02 8.20 -2.39
N GLU A 68 13.18 9.30 -3.13
CA GLU A 68 12.62 9.45 -4.48
C GLU A 68 13.05 8.32 -5.42
N SER A 69 14.32 7.91 -5.37
CA SER A 69 14.84 6.77 -6.15
C SER A 69 14.09 5.46 -5.88
N THR A 70 13.63 5.27 -4.64
CA THR A 70 12.88 4.09 -4.21
C THR A 70 11.43 4.19 -4.68
N ARG A 71 10.82 5.38 -4.55
CA ARG A 71 9.47 5.67 -5.07
C ARG A 71 9.39 5.43 -6.57
N GLU A 72 10.31 6.00 -7.33
CA GLU A 72 10.35 5.83 -8.79
C GLU A 72 10.51 4.38 -9.21
N ARG A 73 11.43 3.65 -8.56
CA ARG A 73 11.66 2.23 -8.86
C ARG A 73 10.40 1.42 -8.62
N TRP A 74 9.72 1.68 -7.50
CA TRP A 74 8.46 1.02 -7.16
C TRP A 74 7.38 1.32 -8.20
N ILE A 75 7.19 2.60 -8.56
CA ILE A 75 6.22 3.04 -9.57
C ILE A 75 6.51 2.38 -10.93
N LYS A 76 7.77 2.41 -11.40
CA LYS A 76 8.18 1.76 -12.66
C LYS A 76 7.90 0.26 -12.64
N GLY A 77 8.20 -0.41 -11.52
CA GLY A 77 7.91 -1.84 -11.35
C GLY A 77 6.42 -2.17 -11.32
N GLU A 78 5.59 -1.31 -10.71
CA GLU A 78 4.13 -1.47 -10.68
C GLU A 78 3.52 -1.25 -12.07
N ILE A 79 3.96 -0.23 -12.80
CA ILE A 79 3.56 0.01 -14.20
C ILE A 79 3.89 -1.21 -15.07
N LEU A 80 5.10 -1.76 -14.92
CA LEU A 80 5.51 -2.96 -15.66
C LEU A 80 4.64 -4.16 -15.30
N ARG A 81 4.38 -4.41 -14.01
CA ARG A 81 3.52 -5.52 -13.56
C ARG A 81 2.10 -5.41 -14.14
N ARG A 82 1.51 -4.22 -14.16
CA ARG A 82 0.19 -3.99 -14.77
C ARG A 82 0.19 -4.28 -16.26
N ARG A 83 1.18 -3.76 -17.00
CA ARG A 83 1.32 -4.02 -18.44
C ARG A 83 1.51 -5.50 -18.77
N LEU A 84 2.26 -6.23 -17.93
CA LEU A 84 2.44 -7.67 -18.10
C LEU A 84 1.14 -8.43 -17.83
N ALA A 85 0.37 -8.04 -16.82
CA ALA A 85 -0.94 -8.62 -16.54
C ALA A 85 -1.94 -8.35 -17.67
N GLU A 86 -1.98 -7.12 -18.20
CA GLU A 86 -2.80 -6.75 -19.35
C GLU A 86 -2.46 -7.59 -20.58
N ARG A 87 -1.18 -7.70 -20.92
CA ARG A 87 -0.72 -8.55 -22.04
C ARG A 87 -1.04 -10.03 -21.84
N ALA A 88 -0.98 -10.54 -20.62
CA ALA A 88 -1.37 -11.92 -20.33
C ALA A 88 -2.86 -12.13 -20.60
N LEU A 89 -3.71 -11.19 -20.17
CA LEU A 89 -5.14 -11.24 -20.45
C LEU A 89 -5.48 -11.14 -21.95
N GLU A 90 -4.73 -10.33 -22.70
CA GLU A 90 -4.87 -10.22 -24.15
C GLU A 90 -4.52 -11.54 -24.84
N ARG A 91 -3.37 -12.14 -24.50
CA ARG A 91 -2.98 -13.46 -25.04
C ARG A 91 -3.99 -14.54 -24.72
N ASP A 92 -4.49 -14.60 -23.48
CA ASP A 92 -5.52 -15.55 -23.09
C ASP A 92 -6.83 -15.35 -23.86
N ARG A 93 -7.10 -14.15 -24.39
CA ARG A 93 -8.25 -13.91 -25.27
C ARG A 93 -7.97 -14.37 -26.69
N GLU A 94 -6.80 -14.04 -27.23
CA GLU A 94 -6.36 -14.47 -28.56
C GLU A 94 -6.32 -16.00 -28.66
N ASP A 95 -5.76 -16.69 -27.67
CA ASP A 95 -5.69 -18.15 -27.63
C ASP A 95 -7.08 -18.79 -27.63
N ARG A 96 -8.05 -18.19 -26.92
CA ARG A 96 -9.45 -18.65 -26.92
C ARG A 96 -10.13 -18.43 -28.26
N GLU A 97 -9.87 -17.31 -28.93
CA GLU A 97 -10.41 -17.02 -30.27
C GLU A 97 -9.83 -17.99 -31.31
N ILE A 98 -8.52 -18.23 -31.27
CA ILE A 98 -7.85 -19.20 -32.15
C ILE A 98 -8.43 -20.61 -31.94
N GLU A 99 -8.65 -21.01 -30.69
CA GLU A 99 -9.20 -22.32 -30.38
C GLU A 99 -10.66 -22.46 -30.87
N GLN A 100 -11.47 -21.41 -30.72
CA GLN A 100 -12.83 -21.37 -31.30
C GLN A 100 -12.80 -21.52 -32.82
N LEU A 101 -11.94 -20.76 -33.50
CA LEU A 101 -11.78 -20.84 -34.97
C LEU A 101 -11.32 -22.23 -35.41
N ARG A 102 -10.42 -22.89 -34.66
CA ARG A 102 -9.99 -24.27 -34.94
C ARG A 102 -11.13 -25.27 -34.83
N MET A 103 -11.97 -25.15 -33.78
CA MET A 103 -13.14 -26.00 -33.62
C MET A 103 -14.13 -25.80 -34.77
N GLU A 104 -14.40 -24.56 -35.17
CA GLU A 104 -15.28 -24.22 -36.31
C GLU A 104 -14.76 -24.80 -37.63
N LEU A 105 -13.44 -24.79 -37.85
CA LEU A 105 -12.81 -25.34 -39.05
C LEU A 105 -12.77 -26.88 -39.07
N SER A 106 -12.64 -27.54 -37.91
CA SER A 106 -12.62 -29.02 -37.84
C SER A 106 -14.01 -29.67 -37.87
N GLY A 107 -15.07 -28.89 -37.61
CA GLY A 107 -16.47 -29.32 -37.66
C GLY A 107 -17.12 -29.24 -39.05
N ARG A 108 -16.37 -28.83 -40.08
CA ARG A 108 -16.75 -28.88 -41.50
C ARG A 108 -16.00 -30.00 -42.21
#